data_AF-A0A086A7Q8-F1
#
_entry.id   AF-A0A086A7Q8-F1
#
_cell.length_a   1.000
_cell.length_b   1.000
_cell.length_c   1.000
_cell.angle_alpha   90.00
_cell.angle_beta   90.00
_cell.angle_gamma   90.00
#
_symmetry.space_group_name_H-M   'P 1'
#
loop_
_entity.id
_entity.type
_entity.pdbx_description
1 polymer ?
#
loop_
_entity_poly.entity_id
_entity_poly.type
_entity_poly.pdbx_seq_one_letter_code
_entity_poly.pdbx_strand_id
1 'polypeptide(L)'
;MNKLLLLFLISISALCFSQDNIKLSYASQYDYFIEIDIEMNKPTSKFDLIDFDTLTVTDNKKNVWKENKEYPLNYNYNNGENKVKRYYIPDHTFKTADIKGVMKYFTPSKANGSYFDLGTLGNIPRNTNLIDKKITDKNPELYFSIVDSTVINKIFPDFSYKIHEDEDYKKIDFKSYDFIYAYRYNKKQKIMYFINDDGDPGYDNLSIRNKKTGITYKFVKLKKGMSPSEVNQVRVELMIENEKSIRKIPFELKDVTVEKK
;
A
#
# COMPACT_ATOMS: atom_id res chain seq x y z
N MET A 1 5.68 -43.87 -7.02
CA MET A 1 5.27 -42.51 -7.43
C MET A 1 6.36 -41.94 -8.32
N ASN A 2 6.09 -41.78 -9.62
CA ASN A 2 7.13 -41.48 -10.61
C ASN A 2 7.80 -40.13 -10.31
N LYS A 3 9.13 -40.08 -10.21
CA LYS A 3 9.90 -38.84 -10.00
C LYS A 3 9.54 -37.78 -11.06
N LEU A 4 9.20 -38.22 -12.28
CA LEU A 4 8.70 -37.35 -13.35
C LEU A 4 7.37 -36.69 -13.00
N LEU A 5 6.45 -37.41 -12.35
CA LEU A 5 5.12 -36.91 -11.99
C LEU A 5 5.23 -35.90 -10.83
N LEU A 6 6.18 -36.12 -9.92
CA LEU A 6 6.53 -35.16 -8.87
C LEU A 6 7.15 -33.88 -9.45
N LEU A 7 8.07 -34.00 -10.41
CA LEU A 7 8.65 -32.86 -11.12
C LEU A 7 7.61 -32.08 -11.93
N PHE A 8 6.67 -32.79 -12.60
CA PHE A 8 5.57 -32.18 -13.35
C PHE A 8 4.57 -31.45 -12.42
N LEU A 9 4.26 -32.01 -11.25
CA LEU A 9 3.44 -31.36 -10.23
C LEU A 9 4.15 -30.16 -9.58
N ILE A 10 5.48 -30.19 -9.42
CA ILE A 10 6.28 -29.05 -8.96
C ILE A 10 6.30 -27.94 -10.02
N SER A 11 6.39 -28.26 -11.32
CA SER A 11 6.31 -27.24 -12.38
C SER A 11 4.90 -26.72 -12.63
N ILE A 12 3.85 -27.51 -12.39
CA ILE A 12 2.44 -27.04 -12.45
C ILE A 12 2.06 -26.20 -11.22
N SER A 13 2.53 -26.55 -10.01
CA SER A 13 2.32 -25.70 -8.82
C SER A 13 3.19 -24.44 -8.85
N ALA A 14 4.28 -24.46 -9.64
CA ALA A 14 5.05 -23.31 -10.06
C ALA A 14 4.60 -22.78 -11.45
N LEU A 15 3.32 -22.94 -11.83
CA LEU A 15 2.62 -21.95 -12.67
C LEU A 15 2.45 -20.65 -11.86
N CYS A 16 3.60 -20.20 -11.40
CA CYS A 16 3.96 -18.92 -10.88
C CYS A 16 3.77 -17.97 -12.04
N PHE A 17 3.01 -16.90 -11.79
CA PHE A 17 2.84 -15.83 -12.73
C PHE A 17 4.24 -15.42 -13.26
N SER A 18 4.45 -15.70 -14.54
CA SER A 18 5.64 -15.32 -15.30
C SER A 18 5.52 -13.87 -15.77
N GLN A 19 6.61 -13.34 -16.34
CA GLN A 19 6.60 -12.05 -17.04
C GLN A 19 5.44 -11.95 -18.07
N ASP A 20 5.02 -13.05 -18.68
CA ASP A 20 3.98 -13.08 -19.72
C ASP A 20 2.60 -12.62 -19.23
N ASN A 21 2.41 -12.55 -17.91
CA ASN A 21 1.18 -12.02 -17.30
C ASN A 21 1.23 -10.50 -17.10
N ILE A 22 2.38 -9.86 -17.31
CA ILE A 22 2.59 -8.43 -17.12
C ILE A 22 2.59 -7.74 -18.48
N LYS A 23 1.70 -6.76 -18.66
CA LYS A 23 1.51 -6.03 -19.91
C LYS A 23 1.45 -4.55 -19.65
N LEU A 24 1.77 -3.76 -20.67
CA LEU A 24 1.45 -2.34 -20.65
C LEU A 24 -0.05 -2.19 -20.91
N SER A 25 -0.77 -1.55 -19.99
CA SER A 25 -2.13 -1.09 -20.27
C SER A 25 -2.07 0.18 -21.11
N TYR A 26 -1.35 1.19 -20.63
CA TYR A 26 -1.03 2.39 -21.41
C TYR A 26 0.24 3.10 -20.90
N ALA A 27 0.80 3.94 -21.77
CA ALA A 27 1.76 4.97 -21.43
C ALA A 27 1.27 6.29 -22.02
N SER A 28 1.05 7.31 -21.18
CA SER A 28 0.47 8.57 -21.61
C SER A 28 1.21 9.77 -21.04
N GLN A 29 1.53 10.74 -21.89
CA GLN A 29 2.07 12.02 -21.52
C GLN A 29 0.95 13.05 -21.38
N TYR A 30 0.90 13.67 -20.21
CA TYR A 30 0.11 14.84 -19.86
C TYR A 30 1.01 16.07 -19.75
N ASP A 31 0.41 17.24 -19.56
CA ASP A 31 1.12 18.54 -19.48
C ASP A 31 2.32 18.54 -18.52
N TYR A 32 2.18 17.85 -17.37
CA TYR A 32 3.16 17.92 -16.29
C TYR A 32 3.78 16.57 -15.93
N PHE A 33 3.29 15.46 -16.49
CA PHE A 33 3.78 14.13 -16.15
C PHE A 33 3.52 13.09 -17.22
N ILE A 34 4.26 12.00 -17.15
CA ILE A 34 4.02 10.78 -17.90
C ILE A 34 3.49 9.73 -16.95
N GLU A 35 2.40 9.07 -17.33
CA GLU A 35 1.74 8.01 -16.60
C GLU A 35 2.00 6.68 -17.29
N ILE A 36 2.46 5.70 -16.52
CA ILE A 36 2.67 4.32 -16.95
C ILE A 36 1.72 3.45 -16.15
N ASP A 37 0.86 2.72 -16.85
CA ASP A 37 -0.04 1.73 -16.27
C ASP A 37 0.37 0.33 -16.72
N ILE A 38 0.72 -0.51 -15.74
CA ILE A 38 1.11 -1.90 -15.93
C ILE A 38 -0.01 -2.80 -15.41
N GLU A 39 -0.53 -3.63 -16.31
CA GLU A 39 -1.52 -4.65 -16.02
C GLU A 39 -0.84 -5.97 -15.69
N MET A 40 -1.39 -6.69 -14.72
CA MET A 40 -1.04 -8.07 -14.39
C MET A 40 -2.31 -8.91 -14.34
N ASN A 41 -2.44 -9.91 -15.22
CA ASN A 41 -3.56 -10.85 -15.18
C ASN A 41 -3.53 -11.62 -13.86
N LYS A 42 -4.46 -11.36 -12.94
CA LYS A 42 -4.55 -11.98 -11.61
C LYS A 42 -5.95 -11.88 -11.00
N PRO A 43 -6.30 -12.68 -9.98
CA PRO A 43 -7.51 -12.45 -9.21
C PRO A 43 -7.54 -11.05 -8.57
N THR A 44 -8.74 -10.50 -8.40
CA THR A 44 -8.98 -9.19 -7.76
C THR A 44 -9.24 -9.28 -6.25
N SER A 45 -8.97 -10.45 -5.67
CA SER A 45 -9.11 -10.71 -4.24
C SER A 45 -8.21 -9.80 -3.41
N LYS A 46 -8.66 -9.44 -2.19
CA LYS A 46 -7.81 -8.77 -1.19
C LYS A 46 -6.58 -9.58 -0.77
N PHE A 47 -6.54 -10.86 -1.12
CA PHE A 47 -5.40 -11.76 -0.91
C PHE A 47 -4.50 -11.91 -2.15
N ASP A 48 -4.73 -11.13 -3.20
CA ASP A 48 -3.94 -11.16 -4.43
C ASP A 48 -3.56 -9.73 -4.80
N LEU A 49 -2.46 -9.26 -4.20
CA LEU A 49 -2.09 -7.84 -4.21
C LEU A 49 -0.83 -7.60 -5.03
N ILE A 50 -0.78 -6.47 -5.76
CA ILE A 50 0.38 -6.08 -6.57
C ILE A 50 0.95 -4.72 -6.19
N ASP A 51 2.28 -4.62 -6.30
CA ASP A 51 3.05 -3.38 -6.15
C ASP A 51 4.29 -3.43 -7.06
N PHE A 52 4.88 -2.27 -7.35
CA PHE A 52 6.21 -2.20 -7.93
C PHE A 52 7.26 -2.39 -6.82
N ASP A 53 8.13 -3.39 -6.95
CA ASP A 53 9.40 -3.41 -6.19
C ASP A 53 10.35 -2.36 -6.78
N THR A 54 10.47 -2.40 -8.11
CA THR A 54 11.23 -1.45 -8.91
C THR A 54 10.48 -1.16 -10.20
N LEU A 55 10.61 0.07 -10.68
CA LEU A 55 10.19 0.47 -12.02
C LEU A 55 11.19 1.51 -12.52
N THR A 56 11.79 1.24 -13.67
CA THR A 56 12.72 2.12 -14.36
C THR A 56 12.18 2.35 -15.75
N VAL A 57 12.11 3.61 -16.15
CA VAL A 57 11.69 4.00 -17.49
C VAL A 57 12.84 4.79 -18.12
N THR A 58 13.22 4.40 -19.33
CA THR A 58 14.28 5.06 -20.09
C THR A 58 13.76 5.55 -21.42
N ASP A 59 14.12 6.78 -21.79
CA ASP A 59 13.79 7.30 -23.12
C ASP A 59 14.63 6.65 -24.24
N ASN A 60 14.32 7.02 -25.48
CA ASN A 60 15.05 6.59 -26.67
C ASN A 60 16.54 7.01 -26.70
N LYS A 61 16.94 7.99 -25.88
CA LYS A 61 18.33 8.42 -25.68
C LYS A 61 19.00 7.72 -24.49
N LYS A 62 18.32 6.73 -23.88
CA LYS A 62 18.77 5.97 -22.70
C LYS A 62 18.89 6.80 -21.42
N ASN A 63 18.24 7.97 -21.35
CA ASN A 63 18.11 8.72 -20.10
C ASN A 63 17.05 8.07 -19.22
N VAL A 64 17.38 7.82 -17.95
CA VAL A 64 16.45 7.31 -16.95
C VAL A 64 15.54 8.43 -16.46
N TRP A 65 14.23 8.22 -16.56
CA TRP A 65 13.22 9.07 -15.96
C TRP A 65 13.26 8.95 -14.44
N LYS A 66 13.46 10.08 -13.75
CA LYS A 66 13.46 10.13 -12.29
C LYS A 66 12.10 10.63 -11.80
N GLU A 67 11.51 9.91 -10.87
CA GLU A 67 10.40 10.44 -10.08
C GLU A 67 10.91 11.63 -9.27
N ASN A 68 10.38 12.81 -9.55
CA ASN A 68 10.78 14.07 -8.91
C ASN A 68 9.71 14.62 -7.96
N LYS A 69 8.53 14.00 -7.91
CA LYS A 69 7.51 14.26 -6.89
C LYS A 69 6.89 12.94 -6.43
N GLU A 70 6.96 12.70 -5.13
CA GLU A 70 6.25 11.60 -4.47
C GLU A 70 4.75 11.88 -4.55
N TYR A 71 3.98 10.99 -5.19
CA TYR A 71 2.53 11.11 -5.23
C TYR A 71 1.96 10.68 -3.87
N PRO A 72 1.20 11.53 -3.16
CA PRO A 72 0.77 11.25 -1.79
C PRO A 72 -0.31 10.17 -1.66
N LEU A 73 -0.78 9.55 -2.74
CA LEU A 73 -1.99 8.71 -2.73
C LEU A 73 -1.88 7.31 -3.35
N ASN A 74 -0.68 6.85 -3.73
CA ASN A 74 -0.56 5.44 -4.16
C ASN A 74 -0.33 4.54 -2.95
N TYR A 75 -1.43 3.92 -2.48
CA TYR A 75 -1.37 2.67 -1.74
C TYR A 75 -0.36 1.76 -2.41
N ASN A 76 0.62 1.29 -1.65
CA ASN A 76 1.70 0.42 -2.15
C ASN A 76 1.08 -0.79 -2.86
N TYR A 77 0.11 -1.44 -2.23
CA TYR A 77 -0.55 -2.61 -2.81
C TYR A 77 -1.91 -2.25 -3.41
N ASN A 78 -2.17 -2.76 -4.63
CA ASN A 78 -3.48 -2.71 -5.27
C ASN A 78 -4.07 -4.14 -5.35
N ASN A 79 -5.37 -4.28 -5.08
CA ASN A 79 -6.12 -5.52 -5.31
C ASN A 79 -6.70 -5.60 -6.73
N GLY A 80 -6.71 -4.52 -7.52
CA GLY A 80 -6.98 -4.54 -8.96
C GLY A 80 -5.84 -5.17 -9.77
N GLU A 81 -6.05 -5.37 -11.06
CA GLU A 81 -5.07 -5.94 -12.00
C GLU A 81 -4.00 -4.93 -12.45
N ASN A 82 -4.24 -3.63 -12.25
CA ASN A 82 -3.41 -2.55 -12.78
C ASN A 82 -2.56 -1.86 -11.70
N LYS A 83 -1.40 -1.34 -12.09
CA LYS A 83 -0.57 -0.48 -11.23
C LYS A 83 -0.02 0.70 -12.01
N VAL A 84 -0.30 1.88 -11.49
CA VAL A 84 0.08 3.16 -12.12
C VAL A 84 1.29 3.79 -11.45
N LYS A 85 2.20 4.34 -12.25
CA LYS A 85 3.30 5.21 -11.80
C LYS A 85 3.35 6.47 -12.66
N ARG A 86 3.59 7.61 -12.01
CA ARG A 86 3.73 8.92 -12.69
C ARG A 86 5.14 9.47 -12.56
N TYR A 87 5.63 10.10 -13.61
CA TYR A 87 6.95 10.75 -13.71
C TYR A 87 6.75 12.20 -14.14
N TYR A 88 7.01 13.20 -13.29
CA TYR A 88 6.77 14.61 -13.65
C TYR A 88 7.95 15.18 -14.45
N ILE A 89 7.92 15.07 -15.77
CA ILE A 89 9.02 15.47 -16.65
C ILE A 89 8.49 16.47 -17.67
N PRO A 90 8.35 17.75 -17.31
CA PRO A 90 7.62 18.74 -18.12
C PRO A 90 8.38 19.20 -19.37
N ASP A 91 9.70 19.00 -19.42
CA ASP A 91 10.54 19.74 -20.36
C ASP A 91 10.57 19.16 -21.78
N HIS A 92 10.10 17.92 -22.00
CA HIS A 92 10.21 17.24 -23.28
C HIS A 92 9.01 16.33 -23.59
N THR A 93 8.67 16.24 -24.88
CA THR A 93 7.73 15.23 -25.40
C THR A 93 8.49 13.96 -25.72
N PHE A 94 8.09 12.84 -25.11
CA PHE A 94 8.70 11.54 -25.34
C PHE A 94 7.83 10.74 -26.31
N LYS A 95 8.44 10.16 -27.34
CA LYS A 95 7.73 9.32 -28.32
C LYS A 95 7.72 7.86 -27.92
N THR A 96 8.87 7.36 -27.46
CA THR A 96 9.05 5.97 -27.04
C THR A 96 9.83 5.88 -25.75
N ALA A 97 9.61 4.78 -25.02
CA ALA A 97 10.33 4.45 -23.80
C ALA A 97 10.56 2.94 -23.68
N ASP A 98 11.64 2.54 -23.02
CA ASP A 98 11.81 1.19 -22.51
C ASP A 98 11.43 1.18 -21.02
N ILE A 99 10.66 0.19 -20.60
CA ILE A 99 10.18 0.03 -19.23
C ILE A 99 10.73 -1.29 -18.69
N LYS A 100 11.46 -1.22 -17.57
CA LYS A 100 11.99 -2.39 -16.89
C LYS A 100 11.67 -2.32 -15.41
N GLY A 101 11.25 -3.45 -14.83
CA GLY A 101 10.89 -3.46 -13.42
C GLY A 101 10.79 -4.84 -12.82
N VAL A 102 10.39 -4.84 -11.56
CA VAL A 102 10.05 -6.04 -10.79
C VAL A 102 8.72 -5.78 -10.12
N MET A 103 7.70 -6.57 -10.48
CA MET A 103 6.42 -6.58 -9.77
C MET A 103 6.54 -7.43 -8.51
N LYS A 104 6.06 -6.93 -7.38
CA LYS A 104 5.76 -7.76 -6.21
C LYS A 104 4.33 -8.27 -6.33
N TYR A 105 4.18 -9.58 -6.30
CA TYR A 105 2.90 -10.26 -6.09
C TYR A 105 2.83 -10.76 -4.65
N PHE A 106 1.92 -10.20 -3.86
CA PHE A 106 1.73 -10.56 -2.46
C PHE A 106 0.48 -11.42 -2.31
N THR A 107 0.68 -12.65 -1.85
CA THR A 107 -0.37 -13.59 -1.45
C THR A 107 -0.31 -13.84 0.06
N PRO A 108 -0.98 -13.01 0.88
CA PRO A 108 -1.02 -13.18 2.32
C PRO A 108 -1.83 -14.42 2.74
N SER A 109 -1.35 -15.14 3.75
CA SER A 109 -2.05 -16.30 4.31
C SER A 109 -1.68 -16.54 5.77
N LYS A 110 -2.59 -17.19 6.52
CA LYS A 110 -2.31 -17.59 7.92
C LYS A 110 -1.14 -18.57 7.98
N ALA A 111 -1.10 -19.53 7.03
CA ALA A 111 -0.07 -20.57 6.98
C ALA A 111 1.35 -20.00 6.78
N ASN A 112 1.47 -18.90 6.02
CA ASN A 112 2.74 -18.24 5.79
C ASN A 112 3.07 -17.16 6.84
N GLY A 113 2.21 -16.97 7.86
CA GLY A 113 2.41 -15.94 8.88
C GLY A 113 2.41 -14.51 8.30
N SER A 114 1.62 -14.28 7.25
CA SER A 114 1.52 -12.99 6.55
C SER A 114 0.11 -12.42 6.56
N TYR A 115 -0.86 -13.11 7.18
CA TYR A 115 -2.23 -12.65 7.38
C TYR A 115 -2.69 -12.92 8.81
N PHE A 116 -3.29 -11.91 9.43
CA PHE A 116 -3.75 -11.91 10.82
C PHE A 116 -5.15 -11.29 10.86
N ASP A 117 -6.12 -12.07 11.31
CA ASP A 117 -7.46 -11.58 11.61
C ASP A 117 -7.44 -11.12 13.07
N LEU A 118 -7.53 -9.80 13.28
CA LEU A 118 -7.52 -9.21 14.63
C LEU A 118 -8.90 -9.22 15.27
N GLY A 119 -9.95 -9.58 14.53
CA GLY A 119 -11.34 -9.54 14.99
C GLY A 119 -11.92 -8.13 14.94
N THR A 120 -12.84 -7.84 15.86
CA THR A 120 -13.62 -6.59 15.87
C THR A 120 -13.00 -5.53 16.78
N LEU A 121 -13.15 -4.25 16.43
CA LEU A 121 -12.60 -3.12 17.20
C LEU A 121 -12.98 -3.12 18.68
N GLY A 122 -14.17 -3.61 19.03
CA GLY A 122 -14.61 -3.72 20.43
C GLY A 122 -13.80 -4.73 21.26
N ASN A 123 -13.16 -5.70 20.60
CA ASN A 123 -12.38 -6.77 21.24
C ASN A 123 -10.86 -6.59 21.07
N ILE A 124 -10.42 -5.65 20.23
CA ILE A 124 -8.99 -5.42 19.98
C ILE A 124 -8.41 -4.56 21.11
N PRO A 125 -7.33 -5.02 21.77
CA PRO A 125 -6.63 -4.21 22.76
C PRO A 125 -6.12 -2.89 22.17
N ARG A 126 -6.43 -1.77 22.82
CA ARG A 126 -5.97 -0.45 22.40
C ARG A 126 -4.61 -0.09 22.99
N ASN A 127 -3.90 0.82 22.32
CA ASN A 127 -2.65 1.44 22.77
C ASN A 127 -1.50 0.45 23.00
N THR A 128 -1.53 -0.70 22.35
CA THR A 128 -0.46 -1.70 22.36
C THR A 128 -0.05 -2.05 20.94
N ASN A 129 1.17 -2.56 20.76
CA ASN A 129 1.58 -3.10 19.46
C ASN A 129 0.88 -4.42 19.21
N LEU A 130 0.10 -4.50 18.13
CA LEU A 130 -0.71 -5.65 17.74
C LEU A 130 0.06 -6.62 16.82
N ILE A 131 1.30 -6.30 16.46
CA ILE A 131 2.15 -7.20 15.70
C ILE A 131 2.78 -8.23 16.65
N ASP A 132 2.71 -9.51 16.27
CA ASP A 132 3.30 -10.61 17.05
C ASP A 132 4.77 -10.33 17.36
N LYS A 133 5.14 -10.53 18.63
CA LYS A 133 6.50 -10.27 19.11
C LYS A 133 7.57 -11.01 18.31
N LYS A 134 7.30 -12.24 17.86
CA LYS A 134 8.23 -13.04 17.04
C LYS A 134 8.56 -12.37 15.69
N ILE A 135 7.63 -11.56 15.17
CA ILE A 135 7.83 -10.77 13.95
C ILE A 135 8.64 -9.52 14.28
N THR A 136 8.27 -8.80 15.34
CA THR A 136 8.94 -7.55 15.74
C THR A 136 10.36 -7.77 16.28
N ASP A 137 10.65 -8.93 16.86
CA ASP A 137 12.00 -9.27 17.34
C ASP A 137 13.02 -9.29 16.18
N LYS A 138 12.56 -9.66 14.98
CA LYS A 138 13.36 -9.62 13.75
C LYS A 138 13.25 -8.27 13.02
N ASN A 139 12.17 -7.53 13.26
CA ASN A 139 11.79 -6.33 12.52
C ASN A 139 11.25 -5.26 13.48
N PRO A 140 12.11 -4.65 14.31
CA PRO A 140 11.68 -3.76 15.40
C PRO A 140 11.03 -2.46 14.92
N GLU A 141 11.19 -2.13 13.64
CA GLU A 141 10.54 -0.97 13.02
C GLU A 141 9.05 -1.19 12.76
N LEU A 142 8.60 -2.46 12.67
CA LEU A 142 7.19 -2.78 12.47
C LEU A 142 6.37 -2.44 13.70
N TYR A 143 5.33 -1.64 13.47
CA TYR A 143 4.38 -1.24 14.50
C TYR A 143 2.99 -1.13 13.88
N PHE A 144 2.00 -1.68 14.56
CA PHE A 144 0.59 -1.43 14.27
C PHE A 144 -0.18 -1.40 15.58
N SER A 145 -1.06 -0.43 15.76
CA SER A 145 -1.87 -0.30 16.97
C SER A 145 -3.21 0.36 16.67
N ILE A 146 -4.27 -0.10 17.32
CA ILE A 146 -5.49 0.70 17.48
C ILE A 146 -5.26 1.60 18.68
N VAL A 147 -5.44 2.90 18.53
CA VAL A 147 -5.18 3.88 19.60
C VAL A 147 -6.44 4.65 19.93
N ASP A 148 -6.45 5.29 21.09
CA ASP A 148 -7.51 6.22 21.47
C ASP A 148 -7.04 7.67 21.45
N SER A 149 -8.01 8.59 21.51
CA SER A 149 -7.76 10.03 21.51
C SER A 149 -6.97 10.52 22.72
N THR A 150 -6.96 9.79 23.85
CA THR A 150 -6.18 10.16 25.03
C THR A 150 -4.68 10.04 24.74
N VAL A 151 -4.26 8.98 24.06
CA VAL A 151 -2.87 8.81 23.61
C VAL A 151 -2.49 9.90 22.60
N ILE A 152 -3.38 10.19 21.65
CA ILE A 152 -3.10 11.23 20.64
C ILE A 152 -2.93 12.60 21.28
N ASN A 153 -3.82 13.00 22.18
CA ASN A 153 -3.75 14.30 22.87
C ASN A 153 -2.44 14.47 23.67
N LYS A 154 -1.83 13.37 24.15
CA LYS A 154 -0.52 13.42 24.81
C LYS A 154 0.64 13.59 23.82
N ILE A 155 0.53 12.98 22.64
CA ILE A 155 1.58 13.03 21.61
C ILE A 155 1.55 14.37 20.86
N PHE A 156 0.36 14.92 20.64
CA PHE A 156 0.12 16.13 19.87
C PHE A 156 -0.78 17.12 20.61
N PRO A 157 -0.39 17.62 21.80
CA PRO A 157 -1.25 18.43 22.67
C PRO A 157 -1.68 19.76 22.03
N ASP A 158 -0.83 20.34 21.19
CA ASP A 158 -1.05 21.65 20.57
C ASP A 158 -1.32 21.56 19.06
N PHE A 159 -1.72 20.38 18.57
CA PHE A 159 -1.98 20.24 17.15
C PHE A 159 -3.16 21.10 16.71
N SER A 160 -2.88 21.94 15.72
CA SER A 160 -3.87 22.74 15.01
C SER A 160 -3.46 22.85 13.55
N TYR A 161 -4.45 23.06 12.69
CA TYR A 161 -4.26 23.13 11.25
C TYR A 161 -5.18 24.17 10.64
N LYS A 162 -4.79 24.69 9.47
CA LYS A 162 -5.66 25.49 8.62
C LYS A 162 -5.69 24.84 7.24
N ILE A 163 -6.86 24.83 6.60
CA ILE A 163 -7.02 24.24 5.26
C ILE A 163 -6.70 25.29 4.20
N HIS A 164 -7.12 26.52 4.44
CA HIS A 164 -6.85 27.66 3.57
C HIS A 164 -6.03 28.73 4.31
N GLU A 165 -5.35 29.59 3.56
CA GLU A 165 -4.44 30.57 4.15
C GLU A 165 -5.15 31.64 4.98
N ASP A 166 -6.39 31.94 4.62
CA ASP A 166 -7.33 32.91 5.19
C ASP A 166 -8.13 32.37 6.39
N GLU A 167 -8.01 31.09 6.71
CA GLU A 167 -8.64 30.50 7.89
C GLU A 167 -7.76 30.57 9.13
N ASP A 168 -8.40 30.76 10.29
CA ASP A 168 -7.75 30.57 11.59
C ASP A 168 -7.35 29.09 11.79
N TYR A 169 -6.28 28.89 12.56
CA TYR A 169 -5.88 27.55 13.00
C TYR A 169 -6.98 26.91 13.85
N LYS A 170 -7.48 25.77 13.39
CA LYS A 170 -8.51 24.98 14.06
C LYS A 170 -7.84 23.86 14.87
N LYS A 171 -8.24 23.73 16.14
CA LYS A 171 -7.93 22.52 16.93
C LYS A 171 -8.80 21.37 16.48
N ILE A 172 -8.26 20.16 16.53
CA ILE A 172 -8.98 18.94 16.18
C ILE A 172 -9.52 18.29 17.44
N ASP A 173 -10.83 17.99 17.44
CA ASP A 173 -11.37 17.04 18.39
C ASP A 173 -11.13 15.61 17.89
N PHE A 174 -10.04 15.00 18.37
CA PHE A 174 -9.72 13.62 18.01
C PHE A 174 -10.78 12.60 18.47
N LYS A 175 -11.68 12.94 19.39
CA LYS A 175 -12.80 12.07 19.78
C LYS A 175 -13.90 12.00 18.72
N SER A 176 -13.92 12.93 17.77
CA SER A 176 -14.92 12.97 16.70
C SER A 176 -14.71 11.91 15.60
N TYR A 177 -13.62 11.15 15.66
CA TYR A 177 -13.32 10.06 14.72
C TYR A 177 -13.81 8.72 15.27
N ASP A 178 -14.30 7.86 14.38
CA ASP A 178 -14.85 6.55 14.74
C ASP A 178 -13.76 5.63 15.32
N PHE A 179 -12.57 5.65 14.73
CA PHE A 179 -11.40 4.99 15.29
C PHE A 179 -10.09 5.62 14.81
N ILE A 180 -9.02 5.29 15.51
CA ILE A 180 -7.68 5.78 15.24
C ILE A 180 -6.75 4.57 15.22
N TYR A 181 -5.89 4.48 14.22
CA TYR A 181 -4.82 3.49 14.19
C TYR A 181 -3.49 4.14 13.89
N ALA A 182 -2.43 3.51 14.37
CA ALA A 182 -1.08 3.97 14.26
C ALA A 182 -0.23 2.87 13.63
N TYR A 183 0.59 3.22 12.66
CA TYR A 183 1.47 2.26 12.01
C TYR A 183 2.85 2.84 11.70
N ARG A 184 3.83 1.95 11.65
CA ARG A 184 5.17 2.21 11.15
C ARG A 184 5.68 0.95 10.48
N TYR A 185 6.30 1.11 9.32
CA TYR A 185 6.94 0.03 8.60
C TYR A 185 8.14 0.58 7.83
N ASN A 186 8.91 -0.30 7.18
CA ASN A 186 10.08 0.07 6.40
C ASN A 186 10.00 -0.46 4.96
N LYS A 187 10.99 -0.14 4.14
CA LYS A 187 11.02 -0.57 2.72
C LYS A 187 11.16 -2.09 2.52
N LYS A 188 11.65 -2.82 3.52
CA LYS A 188 11.88 -4.27 3.46
C LYS A 188 10.62 -5.08 3.79
N GLN A 189 9.81 -4.58 4.72
CA GLN A 189 8.56 -5.20 5.11
C GLN A 189 7.49 -4.15 5.25
N LYS A 190 6.49 -4.20 4.37
CA LYS A 190 5.29 -3.40 4.43
C LYS A 190 4.22 -4.08 5.29
N ILE A 191 3.40 -3.24 5.90
CA ILE A 191 2.15 -3.63 6.57
C ILE A 191 1.01 -3.12 5.71
N MET A 192 0.02 -3.95 5.48
CA MET A 192 -1.29 -3.52 5.03
C MET A 192 -2.32 -3.91 6.06
N TYR A 193 -3.39 -3.13 6.10
CA TYR A 193 -4.53 -3.38 6.96
C TYR A 193 -5.78 -3.33 6.08
N PHE A 194 -6.78 -4.11 6.47
CA PHE A 194 -8.11 -4.04 5.90
C PHE A 194 -9.09 -3.80 7.04
N ILE A 195 -10.00 -2.86 6.84
CA ILE A 195 -11.05 -2.51 7.78
C ILE A 195 -12.37 -2.76 7.08
N ASN A 196 -13.13 -3.75 7.53
CA ASN A 196 -14.30 -4.26 6.79
C ASN A 196 -14.00 -4.51 5.31
N ASP A 197 -12.92 -5.24 5.00
CA ASP A 197 -12.45 -5.55 3.64
C ASP A 197 -11.98 -4.35 2.79
N ASP A 198 -11.85 -3.15 3.39
CA ASP A 198 -11.35 -1.95 2.73
C ASP A 198 -9.92 -1.60 3.16
N GLY A 199 -9.03 -1.42 2.19
CA GLY A 199 -7.63 -1.04 2.39
C GLY A 199 -7.40 0.48 2.57
N ASP A 200 -8.40 1.30 2.21
CA ASP A 200 -8.46 2.73 2.50
C ASP A 200 -9.82 3.13 3.07
N PRO A 201 -10.14 2.65 4.27
CA PRO A 201 -11.46 2.82 4.85
C PRO A 201 -11.74 4.28 5.21
N GLY A 202 -12.97 4.71 4.96
CA GLY A 202 -13.52 5.96 5.47
C GLY A 202 -13.71 7.05 4.43
N TYR A 203 -14.59 7.99 4.74
CA TYR A 203 -14.96 9.09 3.85
C TYR A 203 -14.30 10.43 4.23
N ASP A 204 -13.76 10.52 5.44
CA ASP A 204 -13.10 11.71 5.99
C ASP A 204 -11.95 11.26 6.89
N ASN A 205 -10.75 11.28 6.32
CA ASN A 205 -9.55 10.72 6.91
C ASN A 205 -8.49 11.80 7.12
N LEU A 206 -7.89 11.81 8.31
CA LEU A 206 -6.71 12.63 8.61
C LEU A 206 -5.50 11.73 8.86
N SER A 207 -4.33 12.18 8.40
CA SER A 207 -3.05 11.51 8.65
C SER A 207 -2.07 12.46 9.32
N ILE A 208 -1.53 12.10 10.47
CA ILE A 208 -0.49 12.86 11.16
C ILE A 208 0.72 11.95 11.36
N ARG A 209 1.90 12.39 10.93
CA ARG A 209 3.15 11.65 11.15
C ARG A 209 3.97 12.28 12.25
N ASN A 210 4.30 11.49 13.27
CA ASN A 210 5.28 11.89 14.28
C ASN A 210 6.69 11.79 13.69
N LYS A 211 7.34 12.94 13.44
CA LYS A 211 8.69 12.99 12.86
C LYS A 211 9.75 12.31 13.72
N LYS A 212 9.59 12.30 15.05
CA LYS A 212 10.57 11.73 15.99
C LYS A 212 10.54 10.20 15.98
N THR A 213 9.35 9.60 15.97
CA THR A 213 9.20 8.14 16.04
C THR A 213 9.02 7.49 14.67
N GLY A 214 8.68 8.28 13.66
CA GLY A 214 8.34 7.81 12.31
C GLY A 214 6.93 7.22 12.20
N ILE A 215 6.17 7.13 13.30
CA ILE A 215 4.82 6.55 13.35
C ILE A 215 3.84 7.49 12.67
N THR A 216 3.00 6.93 11.80
CA THR A 216 1.86 7.61 11.20
C THR A 216 0.59 7.23 11.94
N TYR A 217 -0.19 8.22 12.32
CA TYR A 217 -1.50 8.10 12.95
C TYR A 217 -2.56 8.45 11.92
N LYS A 218 -3.50 7.55 11.71
CA LYS A 218 -4.67 7.70 10.84
C LYS A 218 -5.91 7.81 11.70
N PHE A 219 -6.69 8.84 11.42
CA PHE A 219 -7.95 9.14 12.08
C PHE A 219 -9.04 8.94 11.05
N VAL A 220 -9.98 8.05 11.31
CA VAL A 220 -10.93 7.58 10.30
C VAL A 220 -12.36 7.81 10.75
N LYS A 221 -13.16 8.40 9.86
CA LYS A 221 -14.61 8.33 9.90
C LYS A 221 -15.10 7.34 8.85
N LEU A 222 -15.70 6.26 9.30
CA LEU A 222 -16.21 5.18 8.47
C LEU A 222 -17.57 5.52 7.87
N LYS A 223 -18.46 6.11 8.68
CA LYS A 223 -19.83 6.40 8.28
C LYS A 223 -20.39 7.57 9.09
N LYS A 224 -21.16 8.45 8.44
CA LYS A 224 -21.84 9.54 9.13
C LYS A 224 -22.84 9.00 10.15
N GLY A 225 -22.72 9.43 11.41
CA GLY A 225 -23.64 9.07 12.49
C GLY A 225 -23.51 7.62 12.96
N MET A 226 -22.34 7.00 12.80
CA MET A 226 -22.08 5.65 13.29
C MET A 226 -22.21 5.62 14.83
N SER A 227 -22.99 4.67 15.34
CA SER A 227 -23.12 4.44 16.78
C SER A 227 -21.89 3.74 17.36
N PRO A 228 -21.59 3.89 18.67
CA PRO A 228 -20.49 3.17 19.31
C PRO A 228 -20.57 1.64 19.17
N SER A 229 -21.78 1.08 19.15
CA SER A 229 -21.98 -0.36 18.92
C SER A 229 -21.63 -0.77 17.49
N GLU A 230 -22.00 0.03 16.48
CA GLU A 230 -21.56 -0.18 15.08
C GLU A 230 -20.04 -0.11 14.96
N VAL A 231 -19.40 0.90 15.56
CA VAL A 231 -17.93 1.04 15.57
C VAL A 231 -17.28 -0.21 16.16
N ASN A 232 -17.82 -0.74 17.26
CA ASN A 232 -17.26 -1.93 17.92
C ASN A 232 -17.34 -3.22 17.08
N GLN A 233 -18.21 -3.28 16.07
CA GLN A 233 -18.34 -4.42 15.17
C GLN A 233 -17.42 -4.36 13.94
N VAL A 234 -16.75 -3.23 13.72
CA VAL A 234 -15.80 -3.05 12.62
C VAL A 234 -14.68 -4.09 12.72
N ARG A 235 -14.48 -4.87 11.66
CA ARG A 235 -13.44 -5.88 11.57
C ARG A 235 -12.11 -5.28 11.13
N VAL A 236 -11.03 -5.75 11.73
CA VAL A 236 -9.67 -5.33 11.41
C VAL A 236 -8.84 -6.56 11.07
N GLU A 237 -8.17 -6.49 9.93
CA GLU A 237 -7.25 -7.51 9.46
C GLU A 237 -5.90 -6.87 9.16
N LEU A 238 -4.83 -7.62 9.37
CA LEU A 238 -3.47 -7.22 9.04
C LEU A 238 -2.83 -8.20 8.07
N MET A 239 -2.09 -7.65 7.12
CA MET A 239 -1.23 -8.39 6.22
C MET A 239 0.19 -7.83 6.32
N ILE A 240 1.17 -8.71 6.50
CA ILE A 240 2.57 -8.31 6.69
C ILE A 240 3.42 -9.06 5.68
N GLU A 241 4.21 -8.33 4.90
CA GLU A 241 5.11 -8.93 3.91
C GLU A 241 6.14 -9.86 4.60
N ASN A 242 6.37 -11.02 4.00
CA ASN A 242 7.53 -11.84 4.28
C ASN A 242 7.97 -12.63 3.03
N GLU A 243 9.12 -13.29 3.13
CA GLU A 243 9.73 -14.03 2.01
C GLU A 243 8.84 -15.15 1.46
N LYS A 244 7.96 -15.72 2.29
CA LYS A 244 7.04 -16.81 1.88
C LYS A 244 5.77 -16.30 1.21
N SER A 245 5.47 -15.01 1.33
CA SER A 245 4.24 -14.41 0.82
C SER A 245 4.44 -13.51 -0.39
N ILE A 246 5.70 -13.18 -0.72
CA ILE A 246 6.04 -12.29 -1.83
C ILE A 246 6.72 -13.07 -2.94
N ARG A 247 6.12 -13.05 -4.13
CA ARG A 247 6.81 -13.42 -5.37
C ARG A 247 7.25 -12.16 -6.10
N LYS A 248 8.51 -12.13 -6.51
CA LYS A 248 9.07 -11.05 -7.35
C LYS A 248 9.08 -11.52 -8.80
N ILE A 249 8.47 -10.75 -9.69
CA ILE A 249 8.31 -11.09 -11.10
C ILE A 249 9.00 -9.99 -11.92
N PRO A 250 10.21 -10.22 -12.43
CA PRO A 250 10.87 -9.26 -13.30
C PRO A 250 10.14 -9.15 -14.63
N PHE A 251 10.17 -7.96 -15.24
CA PHE A 251 9.62 -7.72 -16.57
C PHE A 251 10.40 -6.64 -17.33
N GLU A 252 10.31 -6.70 -18.66
CA GLU A 252 10.90 -5.73 -19.57
C GLU A 252 9.97 -5.55 -20.79
N LEU A 253 9.64 -4.28 -21.09
CA LEU A 253 8.81 -3.85 -22.21
C LEU A 253 9.62 -2.84 -23.01
N LYS A 254 9.89 -3.14 -24.27
CA LYS A 254 10.74 -2.31 -25.14
C LYS A 254 9.91 -1.51 -26.12
N ASP A 255 10.46 -0.37 -26.54
CA ASP A 255 9.91 0.47 -27.61
C ASP A 255 8.43 0.83 -27.39
N VAL A 256 8.04 1.08 -26.13
CA VAL A 256 6.69 1.46 -25.75
C VAL A 256 6.37 2.85 -26.29
N THR A 257 5.33 2.97 -27.11
CA THR A 257 4.80 4.26 -27.57
C THR A 257 4.18 5.02 -26.40
N VAL A 258 4.55 6.28 -26.23
CA VAL A 258 3.96 7.19 -25.25
C VAL A 258 2.96 8.09 -25.96
N GLU A 259 1.67 7.92 -25.65
CA GLU A 259 0.60 8.72 -26.27
C GLU A 259 0.51 10.10 -25.63
N LYS A 260 0.34 11.14 -26.43
CA LYS A 260 0.03 12.48 -25.90
C LYS A 260 -1.47 12.59 -25.61
N LYS A 261 -1.82 13.00 -24.39
CA LYS A 261 -3.20 13.35 -24.00
C LYS A 261 -3.40 14.86 -23.94
#